data_AF-A0A5C6XTN1-F1
#
_entry.id   AF-A0A5C6XTN1-F1
#
_cell.length_a   1.000
_cell.length_b   1.000
_cell.length_c   1.000
_cell.angle_alpha   90.00
_cell.angle_beta   90.00
_cell.angle_gamma   90.00
#
_symmetry.space_group_name_H-M   'P 1'
#
loop_
_entity.id
_entity.type
_entity.pdbx_description
1 polymer ?
#
loop_
_entity_poly.entity_id
_entity_poly.type
_entity_poly.pdbx_seq_one_letter_code
_entity_poly.pdbx_strand_id
1 'polypeptide(L)'
;MKTHQIHITEERIKVLTELIGKEVYILFAPNLSISTEENIMTSSYFNMNFLSRNKLGINTSKVFKFRTKPFEENDIDFYKIEFAIKKEEKQLKDNFDQYVFQNLNSIISFAPSSKIDKIQVLNYKYVFNSENPNFENTEVDYDDGILFFQENGKRFLFSCYHSLTEESEFIRDEKSIKKRIKELKVRKEIKNVG
;
A
#
# COMPACT_ATOMS: atom_id res chain seq x y z
N MET A 1 -8.33 -28.79 -1.06
CA MET A 1 -8.46 -27.33 -0.90
C MET A 1 -7.34 -26.71 -1.70
N LYS A 2 -7.64 -25.94 -2.73
CA LYS A 2 -6.63 -25.22 -3.54
C LYS A 2 -6.17 -23.98 -2.77
N THR A 3 -4.90 -23.59 -2.91
CA THR A 3 -4.37 -22.36 -2.31
C THR A 3 -3.76 -21.48 -3.39
N HIS A 4 -4.24 -20.24 -3.50
CA HIS A 4 -3.66 -19.20 -4.35
C HIS A 4 -2.77 -18.29 -3.51
N GLN A 5 -1.50 -18.18 -3.89
CA GLN A 5 -0.54 -17.28 -3.23
C GLN A 5 -0.26 -16.07 -4.11
N ILE A 6 -0.73 -14.89 -3.69
CA ILE A 6 -0.51 -13.65 -4.43
C ILE A 6 0.32 -12.70 -3.56
N HIS A 7 1.62 -12.93 -3.60
CA HIS A 7 2.60 -12.13 -2.87
C HIS A 7 3.30 -11.14 -3.78
N ILE A 8 3.62 -9.97 -3.21
CA ILE A 8 4.58 -9.04 -3.78
C ILE A 8 5.92 -9.78 -3.93
N THR A 9 6.47 -9.74 -5.14
CA THR A 9 7.74 -10.42 -5.46
C THR A 9 8.90 -9.80 -4.68
N GLU A 10 9.94 -10.58 -4.41
CA GLU A 10 11.13 -10.09 -3.70
C GLU A 10 11.82 -8.93 -4.45
N GLU A 11 11.79 -8.93 -5.78
CA GLU A 11 12.28 -7.81 -6.59
C GLU A 11 11.51 -6.52 -6.31
N ARG A 12 10.17 -6.60 -6.22
CA ARG A 12 9.33 -5.45 -5.88
C ARG A 12 9.53 -5.01 -4.43
N ILE A 13 9.68 -5.95 -3.49
CA ILE A 13 9.97 -5.64 -2.08
C ILE A 13 11.26 -4.81 -1.95
N LYS A 14 12.29 -5.10 -2.75
CA LYS A 14 13.54 -4.30 -2.76
C LYS A 14 13.31 -2.83 -3.07
N VAL A 15 12.25 -2.44 -3.78
CA VAL A 15 11.94 -1.02 -4.02
C VAL A 15 11.63 -0.31 -2.70
N LEU A 16 11.00 -0.98 -1.74
CA LEU A 16 10.67 -0.39 -0.43
C LEU A 16 11.90 -0.04 0.40
N THR A 17 13.07 -0.68 0.16
CA THR A 17 14.29 -0.36 0.91
C THR A 17 14.76 1.07 0.66
N GLU A 18 14.40 1.70 -0.48
CA GLU A 18 14.75 3.10 -0.75
C GLU A 18 14.09 4.09 0.22
N LEU A 19 13.00 3.70 0.88
CA LEU A 19 12.29 4.52 1.86
C LEU A 19 12.91 4.46 3.26
N ILE A 20 13.73 3.45 3.55
CA ILE A 20 14.40 3.33 4.84
C ILE A 20 15.35 4.51 5.07
N GLY A 21 15.31 5.07 6.28
CA GLY A 21 16.05 6.26 6.69
C GLY A 21 15.57 7.56 6.02
N LYS A 22 14.41 7.57 5.34
CA LYS A 22 13.86 8.75 4.66
C LYS A 22 12.68 9.34 5.43
N GLU A 23 12.57 10.66 5.36
CA GLU A 23 11.38 11.40 5.75
C GLU A 23 10.43 11.52 4.54
N VAL A 24 9.12 11.40 4.81
CA VAL A 24 8.04 11.40 3.82
C VAL A 24 7.03 12.52 4.10
N TYR A 25 6.76 13.43 3.16
CA TYR A 25 6.24 14.78 3.49
C TYR A 25 4.88 15.20 2.97
N ILE A 26 4.50 14.75 1.78
CA ILE A 26 3.24 15.20 1.18
C ILE A 26 2.61 13.99 0.57
N LEU A 27 1.33 13.80 0.90
CA LEU A 27 0.52 12.74 0.36
C LEU A 27 -0.54 13.35 -0.56
N PHE A 28 -0.51 12.95 -1.84
CA PHE A 28 -1.50 13.32 -2.84
C PHE A 28 -2.41 12.14 -3.11
N ALA A 29 -3.72 12.41 -3.15
CA ALA A 29 -4.76 11.42 -3.38
C ALA A 29 -5.84 12.02 -4.30
N PRO A 30 -6.16 11.43 -5.46
CA PRO A 30 -7.37 11.78 -6.20
C PRO A 30 -8.61 11.26 -5.46
N ASN A 31 -9.76 11.92 -5.62
CA ASN A 31 -11.04 11.41 -5.09
C ASN A 31 -10.97 11.00 -3.62
N LEU A 32 -10.25 11.78 -2.80
CA LEU A 32 -10.03 11.46 -1.40
C LEU A 32 -11.36 11.45 -0.65
N SER A 33 -11.68 10.30 -0.06
CA SER A 33 -12.75 10.15 0.93
C SER A 33 -12.13 9.99 2.32
N ILE A 34 -12.81 10.53 3.33
CA ILE A 34 -12.35 10.46 4.72
C ILE A 34 -13.52 9.99 5.57
N SER A 35 -13.37 8.80 6.17
CA SER A 35 -14.25 8.35 7.24
C SER A 35 -13.78 8.97 8.56
N THR A 36 -14.57 9.89 9.10
CA THR A 36 -14.28 10.53 10.40
C THR A 36 -14.55 9.59 11.58
N GLU A 37 -15.49 8.66 11.42
CA GLU A 37 -15.79 7.64 12.42
C GLU A 37 -14.65 6.63 12.53
N GLU A 38 -14.15 6.15 11.39
CA GLU A 38 -13.12 5.11 11.36
C GLU A 38 -11.70 5.69 11.31
N ASN A 39 -11.54 7.00 11.08
CA ASN A 39 -10.26 7.68 10.88
C ASN A 39 -9.42 7.04 9.76
N ILE A 40 -10.09 6.62 8.69
CA ILE A 40 -9.51 5.99 7.50
C ILE A 40 -9.70 6.94 6.31
N MET A 41 -8.65 7.09 5.53
CA MET A 41 -8.68 7.83 4.27
C MET A 41 -8.70 6.83 3.13
N THR A 42 -9.61 6.97 2.18
CA THR A 42 -9.66 6.12 0.98
C THR A 42 -9.51 6.95 -0.30
N SER A 43 -8.93 6.33 -1.32
CA SER A 43 -8.67 6.95 -2.61
C SER A 43 -8.34 5.86 -3.64
N SER A 44 -8.51 6.15 -4.93
CA SER A 44 -8.07 5.23 -5.98
C SER A 44 -6.54 5.03 -6.02
N TYR A 45 -5.74 5.98 -5.53
CA TYR A 45 -4.30 5.79 -5.31
C TYR A 45 -3.71 6.83 -4.34
N PHE A 46 -2.52 6.55 -3.82
CA PHE A 46 -1.76 7.48 -3.00
C PHE A 46 -0.36 7.72 -3.54
N ASN A 47 0.07 8.98 -3.53
CA ASN A 47 1.45 9.36 -3.84
C ASN A 47 2.08 10.02 -2.63
N MET A 48 3.25 9.56 -2.20
CA MET A 48 3.98 10.05 -1.03
C MET A 48 5.38 10.54 -1.43
N ASN A 49 5.65 11.83 -1.20
CA ASN A 49 6.95 12.44 -1.53
C ASN A 49 8.01 12.18 -0.46
N PHE A 50 9.26 11.95 -0.89
CA PHE A 50 10.41 11.86 0.00
C PHE A 50 11.70 12.39 -0.66
N LEU A 51 12.67 12.77 0.16
CA LEU A 51 13.98 13.20 -0.31
C LEU A 51 14.96 12.03 -0.35
N SER A 52 15.69 11.89 -1.47
CA SER A 52 16.77 10.93 -1.64
C SER A 52 18.02 11.63 -2.13
N ARG A 53 19.20 11.17 -1.73
CA ARG A 53 20.46 11.59 -2.35
C ARG A 53 20.69 10.82 -3.65
N ASN A 54 21.18 11.50 -4.68
CA ASN A 54 21.68 10.85 -5.89
C ASN A 54 23.13 10.35 -5.68
N LYS A 55 23.75 9.77 -6.72
CA LYS A 55 25.14 9.26 -6.67
C LYS A 55 26.17 10.34 -6.33
N LEU A 56 25.84 11.62 -6.55
CA LEU A 56 26.69 12.78 -6.25
C LEU A 56 26.38 13.40 -4.87
N GLY A 57 25.50 12.78 -4.08
CA GLY A 57 25.11 13.28 -2.76
C GLY A 57 24.08 14.43 -2.79
N ILE A 58 23.62 14.85 -3.96
CA ILE A 58 22.64 15.94 -4.10
C ILE A 58 21.25 15.43 -3.75
N ASN A 59 20.51 16.21 -2.95
CA ASN A 59 19.12 15.90 -2.62
C ASN A 59 18.23 16.00 -3.86
N THR A 60 17.45 14.97 -4.08
CA THR A 60 16.49 14.82 -5.18
C THR A 60 15.15 14.40 -4.59
N SER A 61 14.08 15.05 -5.05
CA SER A 61 12.72 14.65 -4.68
C SER A 61 12.30 13.41 -5.45
N LYS A 62 11.65 12.49 -4.76
CA LYS A 62 11.07 11.27 -5.30
C LYS A 62 9.65 11.10 -4.81
N VAL A 63 8.90 10.29 -5.55
CA VAL A 63 7.51 9.96 -5.24
C VAL A 63 7.38 8.45 -5.11
N PHE A 64 6.94 7.97 -3.95
CA PHE A 64 6.38 6.63 -3.80
C PHE A 64 4.91 6.66 -4.22
N LYS A 65 4.50 5.71 -5.04
CA LYS A 65 3.11 5.55 -5.50
C LYS A 65 2.59 4.23 -4.96
N PHE A 66 1.34 4.22 -4.50
CA PHE A 66 0.63 3.06 -4.01
C PHE A 66 -0.77 3.04 -4.62
N ARG A 67 -1.21 1.88 -5.08
CA ARG A 67 -2.61 1.62 -5.41
C ARG A 67 -2.95 0.17 -5.14
N THR A 68 -4.23 -0.09 -5.12
CA THR A 68 -4.82 -1.43 -5.11
C THR A 68 -5.45 -1.66 -6.47
N LYS A 69 -5.51 -2.92 -6.88
CA LYS A 69 -6.11 -3.31 -8.16
C LYS A 69 -6.94 -4.57 -7.94
N PRO A 70 -8.18 -4.65 -8.46
CA PRO A 70 -8.89 -5.91 -8.48
C PRO A 70 -8.11 -6.91 -9.34
N PHE A 71 -8.16 -8.16 -8.94
CA PHE A 71 -7.55 -9.27 -9.65
C PHE A 71 -8.48 -10.47 -9.55
N GLU A 72 -8.69 -11.10 -10.69
CA GLU A 72 -9.53 -12.27 -10.84
C GLU A 72 -8.65 -13.43 -11.29
N GLU A 73 -8.68 -14.54 -10.55
CA GLU A 73 -8.01 -15.77 -10.96
C GLU A 73 -8.88 -16.98 -10.62
N ASN A 74 -9.22 -17.80 -11.63
CA ASN A 74 -10.04 -19.00 -11.45
C ASN A 74 -11.36 -18.71 -10.71
N ASP A 75 -12.10 -17.69 -11.16
CA ASP A 75 -13.40 -17.27 -10.59
C ASP A 75 -13.32 -16.77 -9.12
N ILE A 76 -12.14 -16.33 -8.68
CA ILE A 76 -11.93 -15.76 -7.35
C ILE A 76 -11.49 -14.31 -7.47
N ASP A 77 -12.30 -13.42 -6.91
CA ASP A 77 -12.03 -12.00 -6.82
C ASP A 77 -11.21 -11.67 -5.58
N PHE A 78 -10.12 -10.93 -5.77
CA PHE A 78 -9.33 -10.37 -4.67
C PHE A 78 -8.65 -9.06 -5.08
N TYR A 79 -7.97 -8.43 -4.12
CA TYR A 79 -7.24 -7.20 -4.35
C TYR A 79 -5.74 -7.44 -4.27
N LYS A 80 -5.01 -6.84 -5.22
CA LYS A 80 -3.55 -6.86 -5.27
C LYS A 80 -2.99 -5.47 -5.03
N ILE A 81 -1.95 -5.40 -4.21
CA ILE A 81 -1.16 -4.17 -4.02
C ILE A 81 -0.23 -3.95 -5.22
N GLU A 82 -0.18 -2.71 -5.69
CA GLU A 82 0.82 -2.22 -6.63
C GLU A 82 1.51 -0.96 -6.09
N PHE A 83 2.83 -0.90 -6.20
CA PHE A 83 3.58 0.29 -5.83
C PHE A 83 4.83 0.47 -6.68
N ALA A 84 5.32 1.72 -6.72
CA ALA A 84 6.57 2.07 -7.38
C ALA A 84 7.18 3.33 -6.77
N ILE A 85 8.47 3.55 -7.00
CA ILE A 85 9.15 4.82 -6.70
C ILE A 85 9.52 5.47 -8.02
N LYS A 86 9.09 6.72 -8.26
CA LYS A 86 9.37 7.49 -9.48
C LYS A 86 10.85 7.90 -9.54
N LYS A 87 11.72 6.94 -9.85
CA LYS A 87 13.05 7.10 -10.49
C LYS A 87 13.03 6.51 -11.92
N GLU A 88 12.16 5.52 -12.16
CA GLU A 88 11.99 4.83 -13.43
C GLU A 88 10.49 4.76 -13.78
N GLU A 89 10.05 5.63 -14.68
CA GLU A 89 8.66 5.82 -15.12
C GLU A 89 8.06 4.57 -15.80
N LYS A 90 8.90 3.59 -16.17
CA LYS A 90 8.56 2.46 -17.03
C LYS A 90 8.00 1.21 -16.30
N GLN A 91 7.85 1.23 -14.97
CA GLN A 91 7.43 0.04 -14.21
C GLN A 91 5.97 0.07 -13.71
N LEU A 92 5.17 1.05 -14.13
CA LEU A 92 3.72 1.11 -13.93
C LEU A 92 2.95 1.07 -15.27
N LYS A 93 3.58 0.58 -16.33
CA LYS A 93 3.04 0.57 -17.70
C LYS A 93 1.79 -0.30 -17.75
N ASP A 94 0.63 0.30 -17.62
CA ASP A 94 -0.18 0.69 -18.76
C ASP A 94 -1.10 1.84 -18.32
N ASN A 95 -1.15 2.87 -19.15
CA ASN A 95 -1.90 4.13 -19.06
C ASN A 95 -2.52 4.47 -17.68
N PHE A 96 -1.98 5.51 -17.03
CA PHE A 96 -2.84 6.42 -16.26
C PHE A 96 -3.72 7.14 -17.30
N ASP A 97 -4.74 6.46 -17.84
CA ASP A 97 -5.52 6.97 -18.96
C ASP A 97 -6.27 8.25 -18.56
N GLN A 98 -5.86 9.31 -19.26
CA GLN A 98 -6.65 10.38 -19.85
C GLN A 98 -7.53 11.26 -18.94
N TYR A 99 -7.17 12.55 -18.96
CA TYR A 99 -8.00 13.72 -18.67
C TYR A 99 -9.45 13.43 -18.29
N VAL A 100 -9.71 13.40 -16.98
CA VAL A 100 -11.02 13.76 -16.44
C VAL A 100 -10.83 15.06 -15.69
N PHE A 101 -11.26 16.16 -16.29
CA PHE A 101 -11.59 17.35 -15.51
C PHE A 101 -12.74 16.96 -14.58
N GLN A 102 -12.47 16.79 -13.28
CA GLN A 102 -13.41 17.08 -12.20
C GLN A 102 -12.70 17.07 -10.83
N ASN A 103 -12.42 18.28 -10.36
CA ASN A 103 -12.31 18.76 -8.98
C ASN A 103 -11.27 18.17 -8.01
N LEU A 104 -10.26 19.03 -7.77
CA LEU A 104 -9.44 19.19 -6.56
C LEU A 104 -8.53 18.01 -6.18
N ASN A 105 -7.26 18.13 -6.61
CA ASN A 105 -6.10 17.46 -6.02
C ASN A 105 -6.21 17.50 -4.48
N SER A 106 -6.67 16.41 -3.88
CA SER A 106 -6.83 16.37 -2.43
C SER A 106 -5.46 16.11 -1.82
N ILE A 107 -4.92 17.16 -1.20
CA ILE A 107 -3.61 17.14 -0.57
C ILE A 107 -3.81 16.87 0.91
N ILE A 108 -3.18 15.82 1.40
CA ILE A 108 -3.01 15.60 2.83
C ILE A 108 -1.63 16.15 3.17
N SER A 109 -1.60 17.27 3.90
CA SER A 109 -0.36 17.80 4.47
C SER A 109 0.12 16.83 5.55
N PHE A 110 1.09 16.01 5.19
CA PHE A 110 1.62 14.92 6.01
C PHE A 110 3.06 15.23 6.41
N ALA A 111 3.28 16.07 7.43
CA ALA A 111 4.64 16.21 7.95
C ALA A 111 5.04 14.90 8.68
N PRO A 112 6.14 14.24 8.29
CA PRO A 112 6.65 13.09 9.00
C PRO A 112 7.29 13.61 10.28
N SER A 113 7.03 12.94 11.39
CA SER A 113 7.65 13.32 12.66
C SER A 113 9.05 12.71 12.85
N SER A 114 9.44 11.75 12.02
CA SER A 114 10.79 11.18 11.94
C SER A 114 10.93 10.31 10.68
N LYS A 115 12.15 9.82 10.42
CA LYS A 115 12.46 8.93 9.30
C LYS A 115 11.78 7.57 9.44
N ILE A 116 11.56 6.89 8.31
CA ILE A 116 11.13 5.50 8.29
C ILE A 116 12.29 4.62 8.77
N ASP A 117 12.08 3.89 9.86
CA ASP A 117 13.04 2.94 10.43
C ASP A 117 12.84 1.53 9.85
N LYS A 118 11.56 1.17 9.67
CA LYS A 118 11.16 -0.20 9.34
C LYS A 118 9.89 -0.22 8.52
N ILE A 119 9.78 -1.23 7.65
CA ILE A 119 8.58 -1.50 6.85
C ILE A 119 8.21 -2.97 7.04
N GLN A 120 6.92 -3.26 7.21
CA GLN A 120 6.38 -4.61 7.25
C GLN A 120 5.39 -4.80 6.10
N VAL A 121 5.53 -5.91 5.38
CA VAL A 121 4.51 -6.41 4.44
C VAL A 121 3.60 -7.34 5.21
N LEU A 122 2.32 -7.00 5.22
CA LEU A 122 1.27 -7.68 5.95
C LEU A 122 0.44 -8.53 5.00
N ASN A 123 0.14 -9.74 5.45
CA ASN A 123 -0.54 -10.77 4.70
C ASN A 123 -1.92 -11.05 5.32
N TYR A 124 -2.89 -11.31 4.45
CA TYR A 124 -4.23 -11.75 4.80
C TYR A 124 -4.51 -13.12 4.16
N LYS A 125 -5.16 -13.99 4.94
CA LYS A 125 -5.61 -15.30 4.50
C LYS A 125 -7.13 -15.34 4.55
N TYR A 126 -7.72 -15.60 3.40
CA TYR A 126 -9.17 -15.72 3.26
C TYR A 126 -9.52 -17.10 2.70
N VAL A 127 -10.61 -17.69 3.18
CA VAL A 127 -11.13 -18.96 2.66
C VAL A 127 -12.46 -18.68 1.97
N PHE A 128 -12.49 -18.86 0.65
CA PHE A 128 -13.72 -18.84 -0.13
C PHE A 128 -14.40 -20.20 0.00
N ASN A 129 -15.54 -20.21 0.70
CA ASN A 129 -16.38 -21.39 0.83
C ASN A 129 -17.43 -21.37 -0.27
N SER A 130 -17.37 -22.34 -1.18
CA SER A 130 -18.36 -22.47 -2.23
C SER A 130 -19.60 -23.20 -1.73
N GLU A 131 -20.78 -22.65 -1.99
CA GLU A 131 -22.05 -23.35 -1.79
C GLU A 131 -22.33 -24.35 -2.92
N ASN A 132 -21.61 -24.25 -4.05
CA ASN A 132 -21.74 -25.17 -5.18
C ASN A 132 -20.81 -26.38 -4.96
N PRO A 133 -21.35 -27.61 -4.83
CA PRO A 133 -20.59 -28.82 -4.53
C PRO A 133 -19.61 -29.22 -5.65
N ASN A 134 -19.71 -28.63 -6.83
CA ASN A 134 -18.77 -28.84 -7.94
C ASN A 134 -17.52 -27.96 -7.85
N PHE A 135 -17.50 -26.98 -6.95
CA PHE A 135 -16.35 -26.09 -6.73
C PHE A 135 -15.71 -26.40 -5.38
N GLU A 136 -14.40 -26.62 -5.40
CA GLU A 136 -13.63 -26.87 -4.19
C GLU A 136 -13.44 -25.57 -3.41
N ASN A 137 -13.55 -25.63 -2.08
CA ASN A 137 -13.16 -24.53 -1.22
C ASN A 137 -11.71 -24.11 -1.52
N THR A 138 -11.49 -22.80 -1.60
CA THR A 138 -10.22 -22.23 -2.02
C THR A 138 -9.70 -21.24 -0.98
N GLU A 139 -8.43 -21.38 -0.61
CA GLU A 139 -7.72 -20.41 0.23
C GLU A 139 -6.98 -19.39 -0.65
N VAL A 140 -7.11 -18.11 -0.34
CA VAL A 140 -6.34 -17.03 -0.94
C VAL A 140 -5.44 -16.44 0.12
N ASP A 141 -4.14 -16.46 -0.14
CA ASP A 141 -3.07 -16.00 0.73
C ASP A 141 -2.34 -14.85 0.02
N TYR A 142 -2.61 -13.60 0.42
CA TYR A 142 -2.14 -12.43 -0.34
C TYR A 142 -1.62 -11.29 0.55
N ASP A 143 -0.79 -10.42 -0.02
CA ASP A 143 -0.31 -9.22 0.66
C ASP A 143 -1.38 -8.13 0.68
N ASP A 144 -1.83 -7.77 1.88
CA ASP A 144 -2.95 -6.87 2.14
C ASP A 144 -2.53 -5.46 2.51
N GLY A 145 -1.36 -5.30 3.13
CA GLY A 145 -0.91 -3.98 3.52
C GLY A 145 0.60 -3.83 3.66
N ILE A 146 1.02 -2.57 3.66
CA ILE A 146 2.39 -2.15 3.92
C ILE A 146 2.37 -1.20 5.11
N LEU A 147 2.91 -1.66 6.24
CA LEU A 147 2.98 -0.91 7.50
C LEU A 147 4.35 -0.27 7.64
N PHE A 148 4.37 1.06 7.79
CA PHE A 148 5.58 1.85 7.93
C PHE A 148 5.76 2.27 9.38
N PHE A 149 6.95 2.07 9.91
CA PHE A 149 7.36 2.47 11.25
C PHE A 149 8.35 3.63 11.16
N GLN A 150 8.16 4.63 11.99
CA GLN A 150 9.02 5.79 12.10
C GLN A 150 9.90 5.68 13.35
N GLU A 151 11.11 6.25 13.33
CA GLU A 151 12.11 6.18 14.42
C GLU A 151 11.54 6.65 15.79
N ASN A 152 10.58 7.56 15.77
CA ASN A 152 9.91 8.06 16.99
C ASN A 152 8.75 7.18 17.48
N GLY A 153 8.60 5.96 16.95
CA GLY A 153 7.59 5.00 17.36
C GLY A 153 6.21 5.18 16.71
N LYS A 154 5.99 6.23 15.91
CA LYS A 154 4.75 6.39 15.13
C LYS A 154 4.75 5.45 13.91
N ARG A 155 3.56 5.16 13.40
CA ARG A 155 3.37 4.32 12.22
C ARG A 155 2.21 4.77 11.36
N PHE A 156 2.21 4.33 10.11
CA PHE A 156 1.10 4.51 9.17
C PHE A 156 1.01 3.30 8.24
N LEU A 157 -0.18 3.02 7.73
CA LEU A 157 -0.51 1.84 6.94
C LEU A 157 -1.09 2.26 5.59
N PHE A 158 -0.62 1.63 4.53
CA PHE A 158 -1.35 1.53 3.26
C PHE A 158 -1.91 0.11 3.14
N SER A 159 -3.21 -0.05 2.88
CA SER A 159 -3.87 -1.36 2.77
C SER A 159 -4.89 -1.44 1.64
N CYS A 160 -5.25 -2.66 1.26
CA CYS A 160 -6.38 -2.95 0.40
C CYS A 160 -7.69 -2.58 1.11
N TYR A 161 -8.56 -1.81 0.43
CA TYR A 161 -9.94 -1.68 0.86
C TYR A 161 -10.73 -2.86 0.30
N HIS A 162 -11.27 -3.72 1.18
CA HIS A 162 -12.00 -4.93 0.78
C HIS A 162 -13.45 -4.60 0.41
N SER A 163 -13.63 -3.73 -0.58
CA SER A 163 -14.94 -3.42 -1.15
C SER A 163 -14.81 -3.26 -2.66
N LEU A 164 -15.95 -3.33 -3.37
CA LEU A 164 -16.03 -3.27 -4.83
C LEU A 164 -15.57 -1.93 -5.46
N THR A 165 -15.00 -1.00 -4.69
CA THR A 165 -14.69 0.36 -5.13
C THR A 165 -13.28 0.56 -5.71
N GLU A 166 -12.43 -0.49 -5.74
CA GLU A 166 -11.01 -0.42 -6.15
C GLU A 166 -10.18 0.61 -5.36
N GLU A 167 -10.64 0.97 -4.16
CA GLU A 167 -9.95 1.96 -3.35
C GLU A 167 -8.79 1.36 -2.54
N SER A 168 -7.83 2.22 -2.27
CA SER A 168 -6.75 2.02 -1.32
C SER A 168 -7.08 2.72 -0.02
N GLU A 169 -6.63 2.15 1.10
CA GLU A 169 -6.73 2.78 2.42
C GLU A 169 -5.37 3.40 2.80
N PHE A 170 -5.44 4.57 3.43
CA PHE A 170 -4.35 5.16 4.20
C PHE A 170 -4.83 5.39 5.63
N ILE A 171 -4.11 4.78 6.59
CA ILE A 171 -4.46 4.81 8.00
C ILE A 171 -3.27 5.31 8.81
N ARG A 172 -3.47 6.39 9.56
CA ARG A 172 -2.45 6.97 10.47
C ARG A 172 -2.84 6.88 11.95
N ASP A 173 -4.13 6.76 12.24
CA ASP A 173 -4.59 6.61 13.61
C ASP A 173 -4.19 5.24 14.19
N GLU A 174 -3.61 5.25 15.38
CA GLU A 174 -3.04 4.06 16.01
C GLU A 174 -4.13 3.04 16.39
N LYS A 175 -5.32 3.49 16.80
CA LYS A 175 -6.44 2.60 17.14
C LYS A 175 -6.95 1.91 15.87
N SER A 176 -7.10 2.66 14.77
CA SER A 176 -7.52 2.11 13.47
C SER A 176 -6.47 1.17 12.87
N ILE A 177 -5.18 1.49 12.98
CA ILE A 177 -4.10 0.57 12.58
C ILE A 177 -4.19 -0.73 13.38
N LYS A 178 -4.31 -0.65 14.72
CA LYS A 178 -4.45 -1.86 15.57
C LYS A 178 -5.66 -2.72 15.19
N LYS A 179 -6.79 -2.08 14.88
CA LYS A 179 -8.00 -2.77 14.41
C LYS A 179 -7.70 -3.50 13.10
N ARG A 180 -7.15 -2.80 12.10
CA ARG A 180 -6.87 -3.34 10.76
C ARG A 180 -5.87 -4.50 10.80
N ILE A 181 -4.75 -4.35 11.52
CA ILE A 181 -3.69 -5.37 11.50
C ILE A 181 -3.99 -6.59 12.39
N LYS A 182 -5.05 -6.59 13.20
CA LYS A 182 -5.39 -7.70 14.10
C LYS A 182 -5.61 -9.02 13.34
N GLU A 183 -6.11 -8.90 12.11
CA GLU A 183 -6.43 -10.03 11.23
C GLU A 183 -5.28 -10.35 10.25
N LEU A 184 -4.19 -9.58 10.30
CA LEU A 184 -3.07 -9.67 9.38
C LEU A 184 -1.86 -10.31 10.03
N LYS A 185 -1.05 -11.02 9.23
CA LYS A 185 0.22 -11.61 9.66
C LYS A 185 1.38 -10.87 9.00
N VAL A 186 2.49 -10.68 9.73
CA VAL A 186 3.71 -10.13 9.14
C VAL A 186 4.34 -11.21 8.26
N ARG A 187 4.40 -10.97 6.94
CA ARG A 187 5.06 -11.88 5.99
C ARG A 187 6.52 -11.51 5.77
N LYS A 188 6.81 -10.21 5.67
CA LYS A 188 8.15 -9.69 5.45
C LYS A 188 8.41 -8.47 6.31
N GLU A 189 9.63 -8.35 6.79
CA GLU A 189 10.12 -7.17 7.48
C GLU A 189 11.37 -6.63 6.77
N ILE A 190 11.42 -5.31 6.60
CA ILE A 190 12.52 -4.56 6.00
C ILE A 190 12.98 -3.56 7.05
N LYS A 191 14.25 -3.63 7.44
CA LYS A 191 14.84 -2.78 8.48
C LYS A 191 16.07 -2.07 7.94
N ASN A 192 16.40 -0.96 8.58
CA ASN A 192 17.73 -0.38 8.45
C ASN A 192 18.75 -1.36 9.03
N VAL A 193 19.56 -1.98 8.18
CA VAL A 193 20.76 -2.70 8.61
C VAL A 193 21.86 -1.64 8.62
N GLY A 194 22.12 -1.10 9.81
CA GLY A 194 23.10 -0.03 10.01
C GLY A 194 24.49 -0.38 9.50
#